data_AF-A0ABD3WRS8-F1
#
_entry.id   AF-A0ABD3WRS8-F1
#
_cell.length_a   1.000
_cell.length_b   1.000
_cell.length_c   1.000
_cell.angle_alpha   90.00
_cell.angle_beta   90.00
_cell.angle_gamma   90.00
#
_symmetry.space_group_name_H-M   'P 1'
#
loop_
_entity.id
_entity.type
_entity.pdbx_description
1 polymer ?
#
loop_
_entity_poly.entity_id
_entity_poly.type
_entity_poly.pdbx_seq_one_letter_code
_entity_poly.pdbx_strand_id
1 'polypeptide(L)'
;MYGFTSIASAAVSELKMYGFTSIASDAVSEVKMYGFTSIASDAVSEVKMYGFTSIASDAVSDLKMYGFTSIASDAVSELTMYGFTSIASDAVSELKMYGFTSIASYAVSELKCMASRL
;
A
#
# COMPACT_ATOMS: atom_id res chain seq x y z
N MET A 1 5.15 17.42 6.66
CA MET A 1 5.90 18.26 5.70
C MET A 1 5.07 18.46 4.43
N TYR A 2 5.23 19.58 3.72
CA TYR A 2 4.60 19.83 2.42
C TYR A 2 5.67 19.91 1.33
N GLY A 3 5.53 19.17 0.23
CA GLY A 3 6.43 19.27 -0.93
C GLY A 3 6.91 17.92 -1.46
N PHE A 4 8.12 17.92 -2.03
CA PHE A 4 8.80 16.72 -2.54
C PHE A 4 9.76 16.19 -1.47
N THR A 5 9.78 14.88 -1.26
CA THR A 5 10.67 14.24 -0.29
C THR A 5 11.19 12.91 -0.82
N SER A 6 12.47 12.65 -0.60
CA SER A 6 13.09 11.35 -0.82
C SER A 6 13.75 10.91 0.48
N ILE A 7 13.48 9.68 0.91
CA ILE A 7 14.02 9.09 2.13
C ILE A 7 14.72 7.80 1.74
N ALA A 8 16.00 7.70 2.11
CA ALA A 8 16.78 6.48 2.05
C ALA A 8 17.34 6.21 3.44
N SER A 9 16.89 5.14 4.09
CA SER A 9 17.22 4.83 5.49
C SER A 9 17.14 3.33 5.73
N ALA A 10 17.84 2.78 6.72
CA ALA A 10 17.65 1.39 7.11
C ALA A 10 16.23 1.14 7.66
N ALA A 11 15.68 2.12 8.38
CA ALA A 11 14.31 2.07 8.88
C ALA A 11 13.62 3.43 8.79
N VAL A 12 12.32 3.41 8.56
CA VAL A 12 11.43 4.57 8.63
C VAL A 12 10.29 4.23 9.55
N SER A 13 10.14 5.01 10.61
CA SER A 13 9.05 4.89 11.59
C SER A 13 8.32 6.22 11.73
N GLU A 14 7.00 6.17 11.90
CA GLU A 14 6.15 7.33 12.20
C GLU A 14 6.29 8.50 11.21
N LEU A 15 6.05 8.23 9.93
CA LEU A 15 6.20 9.25 8.89
C LEU A 15 4.85 9.88 8.52
N LYS A 16 4.77 11.22 8.54
CA LYS A 16 3.59 11.96 8.06
C LYS A 16 3.91 13.06 7.06
N MET A 17 3.48 12.87 5.82
CA MET A 17 3.80 13.78 4.71
C MET A 17 2.60 14.17 3.86
N TYR A 18 2.72 15.33 3.24
CA TYR A 18 1.77 15.88 2.29
C TYR A 18 2.54 16.27 1.02
N GLY A 19 2.15 15.73 -0.14
CA GLY A 19 2.81 15.99 -1.41
C GLY A 19 3.37 14.72 -2.05
N PHE A 20 4.57 14.81 -2.61
CA PHE A 20 5.24 13.72 -3.33
C PHE A 20 6.33 13.13 -2.43
N THR A 21 6.27 11.83 -2.16
CA THR A 21 7.29 11.16 -1.35
C THR A 21 7.79 9.87 -2.01
N SER A 22 9.10 9.65 -1.95
CA SER A 22 9.72 8.37 -2.27
C SER A 22 10.44 7.84 -1.04
N ILE A 23 10.22 6.56 -0.71
CA ILE A 23 10.86 5.88 0.42
C ILE A 23 11.57 4.64 -0.11
N ALA A 24 12.85 4.52 0.20
CA ALA A 24 13.63 3.31 0.05
C ALA A 24 14.17 2.93 1.43
N SER A 25 13.73 1.80 2.00
CA SER A 25 14.13 1.40 3.34
C SER A 25 13.98 -0.08 3.58
N ASP A 26 14.80 -0.70 4.44
CA ASP A 26 14.63 -2.13 4.74
C ASP A 26 13.31 -2.37 5.49
N ALA A 27 12.91 -1.44 6.37
CA ALA A 27 11.64 -1.50 7.09
C ALA A 27 10.91 -0.16 7.09
N VAL A 28 9.62 -0.20 6.79
CA VAL A 28 8.71 0.95 6.80
C VAL A 28 7.56 0.66 7.74
N SER A 29 7.44 1.44 8.82
CA SER A 29 6.35 1.31 9.79
C SER A 29 5.61 2.64 10.00
N GLU A 30 4.29 2.55 10.19
CA GLU A 30 3.42 3.66 10.58
C GLU A 30 3.54 4.89 9.67
N VAL A 31 3.22 4.69 8.38
CA VAL A 31 3.33 5.75 7.37
C VAL A 31 1.95 6.31 7.04
N LYS A 32 1.82 7.63 7.11
CA LYS A 32 0.59 8.35 6.74
C LYS A 32 0.86 9.45 5.73
N MET A 33 0.41 9.25 4.49
CA MET A 33 0.66 10.22 3.43
C MET A 33 -0.61 10.70 2.73
N TYR A 34 -0.51 11.93 2.24
CA TYR A 34 -1.52 12.57 1.41
C TYR A 34 -0.84 13.07 0.13
N GLY A 35 -1.22 12.53 -1.03
CA GLY A 35 -0.64 12.88 -2.33
C GLY A 35 -0.12 11.66 -3.07
N PHE A 36 1.09 11.78 -3.63
CA PHE A 36 1.74 10.72 -4.40
C PHE A 36 2.84 10.08 -3.56
N THR A 37 2.88 8.76 -3.49
CA THR A 37 3.94 8.07 -2.76
C THR A 37 4.41 6.80 -3.46
N SER A 38 5.72 6.59 -3.45
CA SER A 38 6.36 5.34 -3.84
C SER A 38 7.13 4.79 -2.65
N ILE A 39 6.92 3.51 -2.32
CA ILE A 39 7.61 2.81 -1.26
C ILE A 39 8.28 1.57 -1.86
N ALA A 40 9.58 1.46 -1.68
CA ALA A 40 10.36 0.25 -1.93
C ALA A 40 10.96 -0.19 -0.59
N SER A 41 10.56 -1.34 -0.07
CA SER A 41 11.00 -1.79 1.24
C SER A 41 10.87 -3.29 1.44
N ASP A 42 11.76 -3.95 2.18
CA ASP A 42 11.61 -5.38 2.43
C ASP A 42 10.37 -5.67 3.30
N ALA A 43 10.11 -4.83 4.30
CA ALA A 43 8.94 -4.94 5.17
C ALA A 43 8.16 -3.62 5.28
N VAL A 44 6.87 -3.66 4.99
CA VAL A 44 5.95 -2.53 5.16
C VAL A 44 4.85 -2.89 6.16
N SER A 45 4.78 -2.14 7.25
CA SER A 45 3.79 -2.29 8.32
C SER A 45 2.99 -1.00 8.49
N GLU A 46 1.68 -1.12 8.62
CA GLU A 46 0.74 -0.02 8.87
C GLU A 46 0.94 1.22 7.98
N VAL A 47 0.37 1.19 6.78
CA VAL A 47 0.39 2.36 5.89
C VAL A 47 -1.02 2.85 5.60
N LYS A 48 -1.20 4.16 5.76
CA LYS A 48 -2.46 4.84 5.46
C LYS A 48 -2.27 5.96 4.46
N MET A 49 -2.86 5.81 3.28
CA MET A 49 -2.62 6.75 2.17
C MET A 49 -3.90 7.31 1.61
N TYR A 50 -3.79 8.57 1.19
CA TYR A 50 -4.82 9.29 0.47
C TYR A 50 -4.21 9.85 -0.81
N GLY A 51 -4.54 9.28 -1.97
CA GLY A 51 -4.06 9.71 -3.27
C GLY A 51 -3.56 8.54 -4.12
N PHE A 52 -2.37 8.70 -4.69
CA PHE A 52 -1.73 7.71 -5.55
C PHE A 52 -0.58 7.03 -4.79
N THR A 53 -0.56 5.71 -4.78
CA THR A 53 0.44 4.94 -4.04
C THR A 53 0.96 3.77 -4.86
N SER A 54 2.27 3.59 -4.86
CA SER A 54 2.94 2.41 -5.38
C SER A 54 3.79 1.79 -4.28
N ILE A 55 3.62 0.49 -4.03
CA ILE A 55 4.37 -0.26 -3.02
C ILE A 55 5.02 -1.47 -3.71
N ALA A 56 6.32 -1.61 -3.53
CA ALA A 56 7.08 -2.80 -3.84
C ALA A 56 7.74 -3.30 -2.54
N SER A 57 7.37 -4.49 -2.08
CA SER A 57 7.87 -5.01 -0.81
C SER A 57 7.74 -6.51 -0.65
N ASP A 58 8.68 -7.19 -0.02
CA ASP A 58 8.58 -8.63 0.20
C ASP A 58 7.39 -8.96 1.12
N ALA A 59 7.20 -8.18 2.19
CA ALA A 59 6.13 -8.39 3.16
C ALA A 59 5.36 -7.11 3.48
N VAL A 60 4.04 -7.18 3.32
CA VAL A 60 3.10 -6.12 3.68
C VAL A 60 2.14 -6.62 4.74
N SER A 61 2.11 -5.96 5.90
CA SER A 61 1.18 -6.30 6.98
C SER A 61 -0.17 -5.63 6.75
N ASP A 62 -0.30 -4.34 7.02
CA ASP A 62 -1.59 -3.65 7.04
C ASP A 62 -1.58 -2.40 6.17
N LEU A 63 -2.42 -2.37 5.13
CA LEU A 63 -2.61 -1.18 4.30
C LEU A 63 -4.05 -0.68 4.30
N LYS A 64 -4.18 0.64 4.41
CA LYS A 64 -5.44 1.34 4.20
C LYS A 64 -5.29 2.45 3.17
N MET A 65 -5.82 2.22 1.98
CA MET A 65 -5.60 3.11 0.85
C MET A 65 -6.89 3.74 0.34
N TYR A 66 -6.83 5.03 0.03
CA TYR A 66 -7.90 5.80 -0.56
C TYR A 66 -7.39 6.46 -1.86
N GLY A 67 -7.85 5.98 -3.01
CA GLY A 67 -7.48 6.48 -4.32
C GLY A 67 -6.97 5.37 -5.25
N PHE A 68 -5.83 5.61 -5.89
CA PHE A 68 -5.20 4.66 -6.81
C PHE A 68 -4.02 3.99 -6.14
N THR A 69 -4.02 2.66 -6.10
CA THR A 69 -2.92 1.90 -5.49
C THR A 69 -2.42 0.80 -6.41
N SER A 70 -1.10 0.66 -6.50
CA SER A 70 -0.43 -0.50 -7.07
C SER A 70 0.43 -1.15 -5.99
N ILE A 71 0.28 -2.47 -5.81
CA ILE A 71 1.04 -3.25 -4.84
C ILE A 71 1.71 -4.40 -5.58
N ALA A 72 3.02 -4.55 -5.41
CA ALA A 72 3.80 -5.71 -5.79
C ALA A 72 4.46 -6.26 -4.53
N SER A 73 4.09 -7.48 -4.11
CA SER A 73 4.62 -8.04 -2.86
C SER A 73 4.53 -9.55 -2.77
N ASP A 74 5.50 -10.24 -2.17
CA ASP A 74 5.42 -11.69 -2.02
C ASP A 74 4.28 -12.08 -1.07
N ALA A 75 4.18 -11.41 0.08
CA ALA A 75 3.15 -11.70 1.08
C ALA A 75 2.42 -10.44 1.54
N VAL A 76 1.09 -10.51 1.51
CA VAL A 76 0.21 -9.46 2.01
C VAL A 76 -0.75 -10.02 3.05
N SER A 77 -0.79 -9.40 4.23
CA SER A 77 -1.65 -9.84 5.33
C SER A 77 -3.04 -9.21 5.23
N GLU A 78 -3.17 -7.90 5.42
CA GLU A 78 -4.45 -7.20 5.39
C GLU A 78 -4.44 -5.95 4.50
N LEU A 79 -5.41 -5.90 3.59
CA LEU A 79 -5.62 -4.75 2.72
C LEU A 79 -7.05 -4.24 2.82
N THR A 80 -7.20 -2.94 3.04
CA THR A 80 -8.47 -2.23 2.89
C THR A 80 -8.33 -1.10 1.89
N MET A 81 -9.03 -1.19 0.78
CA MET A 81 -8.82 -0.29 -0.35
C MET A 81 -10.13 0.36 -0.81
N TYR A 82 -10.08 1.66 -1.02
CA TYR A 82 -11.17 2.47 -1.54
C TYR A 82 -10.72 3.14 -2.84
N GLY A 83 -11.30 2.75 -3.97
CA GLY A 83 -10.95 3.31 -5.29
C GLY A 83 -10.46 2.24 -6.28
N PHE A 84 -9.37 2.53 -6.97
CA PHE A 84 -8.78 1.64 -7.97
C PHE A 84 -7.54 0.97 -7.41
N THR A 85 -7.45 -0.35 -7.54
CA THR A 85 -6.33 -1.11 -7.00
C THR A 85 -5.85 -2.18 -7.98
N SER A 86 -4.54 -2.28 -8.10
CA SER A 86 -3.85 -3.40 -8.75
C SER A 86 -2.94 -4.08 -7.74
N ILE A 87 -3.07 -5.39 -7.57
CA ILE A 87 -2.24 -6.20 -6.67
C ILE A 87 -1.59 -7.31 -7.49
N ALA A 88 -0.27 -7.40 -7.40
CA ALA A 88 0.51 -8.55 -7.84
C ALA A 88 1.18 -9.13 -6.60
N SER A 89 0.79 -10.33 -6.17
CA SER A 89 1.34 -10.91 -4.94
C SER A 89 1.28 -12.41 -4.89
N ASP A 90 2.25 -13.09 -4.26
CA ASP A 90 2.19 -14.54 -4.17
C ASP A 90 1.07 -15.01 -3.23
N ALA A 91 0.93 -14.35 -2.07
CA ALA A 91 -0.10 -14.67 -1.09
C ALA A 91 -0.78 -13.42 -0.54
N VAL A 92 -2.11 -13.43 -0.54
CA VAL A 92 -2.95 -12.42 0.11
C VAL A 92 -3.86 -13.07 1.15
N SER A 93 -3.75 -12.66 2.41
CA SER A 93 -4.55 -13.25 3.49
C SER A 93 -5.95 -12.63 3.54
N GLU A 94 -6.06 -11.31 3.71
CA GLU A 94 -7.34 -10.59 3.75
C GLU A 94 -7.35 -9.40 2.80
N LEU A 95 -8.38 -9.33 1.95
CA LEU A 95 -8.59 -8.21 1.03
C LEU A 95 -10.02 -7.67 1.12
N LYS A 96 -10.16 -6.39 1.49
CA LYS A 96 -11.44 -5.66 1.57
C LYS A 96 -11.43 -4.50 0.56
N MET A 97 -12.26 -4.60 -0.47
CA MET A 97 -12.25 -3.66 -1.60
C MET A 97 -13.57 -2.94 -1.78
N TYR A 98 -13.48 -1.63 -1.95
CA TYR A 98 -14.59 -0.73 -2.28
C TYR A 98 -14.23 0.03 -3.56
N GLY A 99 -14.51 -0.57 -4.71
CA GLY A 99 -14.19 -0.01 -6.02
C GLY A 99 -13.68 -1.07 -7.01
N PHE A 100 -12.84 -0.64 -7.94
CA PHE A 100 -12.31 -1.52 -8.99
C PHE A 100 -10.99 -2.14 -8.57
N THR A 101 -10.89 -3.46 -8.74
CA THR A 101 -9.71 -4.22 -8.32
C THR A 101 -9.28 -5.17 -9.43
N SER A 102 -7.96 -5.21 -9.67
CA SER A 102 -7.29 -6.27 -10.41
C SER A 102 -6.32 -6.98 -9.47
N ILE A 103 -6.38 -8.31 -9.41
CA ILE A 103 -5.53 -9.13 -8.54
C ILE A 103 -4.89 -10.21 -9.40
N ALA A 104 -3.57 -10.25 -9.38
CA ALA A 104 -2.77 -11.36 -9.86
C ALA A 104 -2.08 -11.99 -8.65
N SER A 105 -2.59 -13.14 -8.18
CA SER A 105 -2.02 -13.82 -7.03
C SER A 105 -2.11 -15.33 -7.11
N TYR A 106 -1.14 -16.04 -6.52
CA TYR A 106 -1.17 -17.50 -6.44
C TYR A 106 -2.16 -17.98 -5.38
N ALA A 107 -2.31 -17.26 -4.26
CA ALA A 107 -3.22 -17.62 -3.19
C ALA A 107 -3.92 -16.40 -2.58
N VAL A 108 -5.25 -16.47 -2.47
CA VAL A 108 -6.06 -15.49 -1.74
C VAL A 108 -6.92 -16.24 -0.73
N SER A 109 -6.76 -15.94 0.56
CA SER A 109 -7.50 -16.64 1.62
C SER A 109 -8.89 -16.04 1.83
N GLU A 110 -8.99 -14.71 1.99
CA GLU A 110 -10.26 -14.01 2.14
C GLU A 110 -10.35 -12.79 1.21
N LEU A 111 -11.43 -12.74 0.43
CA LEU A 111 -11.73 -11.64 -0.49
C LEU A 111 -13.15 -11.12 -0.26
N LYS A 112 -13.25 -9.83 0.10
CA LYS A 112 -14.51 -9.11 0.23
C LYS A 112 -14.54 -7.92 -0.72
N CYS A 113 -15.30 -8.07 -1.81
CA CYS A 113 -15.52 -7.00 -2.78
C CYS A 113 -16.91 -6.39 -2.59
N MET A 114 -16.97 -5.09 -2.29
CA MET A 114 -18.20 -4.31 -2.27
C MET A 114 -18.19 -3.35 -3.46
N ALA A 115 -18.64 -3.86 -4.61
CA ALA A 115 -18.83 -3.03 -5.79
C ALA A 115 -20.00 -2.06 -5.54
N SER A 116 -19.78 -0.76 -5.77
CA SER A 116 -20.88 0.20 -5.88
C SER A 116 -21.76 -0.21 -7.06
N ARG A 117 -23.02 -0.58 -6.79
CA ARG A 117 -24.05 -0.59 -7.83
C ARG A 117 -24.08 0.80 -8.47
N LEU A 118 -23.62 0.89 -9.72
CA LEU A 118 -24.00 1.99 -10.61
C LEU A 118 -25.38 1.67 -11.19
#